data_AF-A0A430LA50-F1
#
_entry.id   AF-A0A430LA50-F1
#
_cell.length_a   1.000
_cell.length_b   1.000
_cell.length_c   1.000
_cell.angle_alpha   90.00
_cell.angle_beta   90.00
_cell.angle_gamma   90.00
#
_symmetry.space_group_name_H-M   'P 1'
#
loop_
_entity.id
_entity.type
_entity.pdbx_description
1 polymer ?
#
loop_
_entity_poly.entity_id
_entity_poly.type
_entity_poly.pdbx_seq_one_letter_code
_entity_poly.pdbx_strand_id
1 'polypeptide(L)'
;MASDEAGTPSRLRSWLSFRRRRSRPGSSGSIDTSSTLTANSEHEITPATSNSSANTSPSIPPQTKDSKMPFRQRMARHFGDSLAPEKPYLSYYDVLLTAEDIKSLKHDWLTDNNIAFWEEYLERETLPRYPQARIVLLRPSMTFLLMKEPDLRSVRSALPDFSKVTHIFLPINDNRNVGVAEGGSHWSLLLVSTLDGVAFHYDSLGGANYAEANLATRKLATVLQRPLRFINLEDCPQQENGSDCGVFVCLLMRHLLVKRLLCANAREKVSMSMGGKMVDSYGGRKEMLRIIENLRKEGERRRS
;
A
#
# COMPACT_ATOMS: atom_id res chain seq x y z
N MET A 1 -71.19 -17.09 -4.00
CA MET A 1 -70.76 -17.20 -2.59
C MET A 1 -69.47 -16.42 -2.44
N ALA A 2 -69.42 -15.55 -1.43
CA ALA A 2 -68.29 -14.73 -0.98
C ALA A 2 -67.05 -15.61 -0.62
N SER A 3 -65.82 -15.15 -0.39
CA SER A 3 -65.31 -13.85 0.10
C SER A 3 -63.76 -13.80 -0.01
N ASP A 4 -63.24 -12.58 0.01
CA ASP A 4 -61.90 -12.01 0.24
C ASP A 4 -60.75 -12.85 0.88
N GLU A 5 -59.50 -12.62 0.44
CA GLU A 5 -58.49 -11.83 1.19
C GLU A 5 -57.15 -11.63 0.41
N ALA A 6 -56.34 -10.69 0.91
CA ALA A 6 -55.39 -9.85 0.17
C ALA A 6 -53.88 -10.10 0.45
N GLY A 7 -53.04 -9.51 -0.41
CA GLY A 7 -51.64 -9.08 -0.13
C GLY A 7 -50.54 -10.10 -0.45
N THR A 8 -49.33 -9.80 -0.94
CA THR A 8 -48.57 -8.58 -1.26
C THR A 8 -47.35 -9.02 -2.12
N PRO A 9 -46.74 -8.20 -3.00
CA PRO A 9 -45.68 -8.65 -3.93
C PRO A 9 -44.24 -8.48 -3.38
N SER A 10 -43.36 -9.43 -3.73
CA SER A 10 -41.92 -9.43 -3.40
C SER A 10 -41.17 -8.30 -4.11
N ARG A 11 -40.68 -7.33 -3.34
CA ARG A 11 -39.71 -6.31 -3.79
C ARG A 11 -38.36 -6.51 -3.08
N LEU A 12 -37.38 -7.08 -3.77
CA LEU A 12 -35.96 -7.03 -3.40
C LEU A 12 -35.14 -6.78 -4.66
N ARG A 13 -34.98 -5.50 -5.02
CA ARG A 13 -33.94 -4.96 -5.91
C ARG A 13 -34.15 -3.45 -6.04
N SER A 14 -33.36 -2.68 -5.31
CA SER A 14 -33.08 -1.25 -5.43
C SER A 14 -32.48 -0.82 -4.09
N TRP A 15 -31.99 0.41 -3.95
CA TRP A 15 -31.34 1.00 -2.77
C TRP A 15 -29.82 0.85 -2.74
N LEU A 16 -29.16 1.76 -3.45
CA LEU A 16 -27.97 2.50 -2.99
C LEU A 16 -27.81 3.71 -3.92
N SER A 17 -28.59 4.78 -3.67
CA SER A 17 -28.56 5.96 -4.55
C SER A 17 -28.78 7.34 -3.88
N PHE A 18 -27.69 8.04 -3.52
CA PHE A 18 -27.65 9.47 -3.11
C PHE A 18 -27.21 10.50 -4.19
N ARG A 19 -27.70 11.74 -4.11
CA ARG A 19 -27.51 12.85 -5.07
C ARG A 19 -26.69 14.00 -4.47
N ARG A 20 -25.81 14.63 -5.26
CA ARG A 20 -25.32 16.02 -5.03
C ARG A 20 -25.22 16.81 -6.35
N ARG A 21 -25.12 18.14 -6.20
CA ARG A 21 -25.54 19.22 -7.11
C ARG A 21 -24.53 19.57 -8.24
N ARG A 22 -24.99 20.41 -9.15
CA ARG A 22 -24.60 20.62 -10.57
C ARG A 22 -23.38 21.55 -10.82
N SER A 23 -22.37 21.10 -11.57
CA SER A 23 -21.54 21.90 -12.52
C SER A 23 -21.00 21.03 -13.69
N ARG A 24 -20.79 21.62 -14.88
CA ARG A 24 -20.67 21.00 -16.23
C ARG A 24 -19.26 20.44 -16.56
N PRO A 25 -19.12 19.40 -17.43
CA PRO A 25 -17.83 18.84 -17.84
C PRO A 25 -17.37 19.25 -19.26
N GLY A 26 -16.06 19.24 -19.47
CA GLY A 26 -15.36 19.30 -20.77
C GLY A 26 -14.58 17.99 -21.02
N SER A 27 -14.35 17.69 -22.29
CA SER A 27 -14.23 16.37 -22.91
C SER A 27 -12.89 15.60 -22.78
N SER A 28 -13.07 14.28 -22.62
CA SER A 28 -12.35 13.09 -23.14
C SER A 28 -11.06 13.21 -23.98
N GLY A 29 -10.18 12.23 -23.75
CA GLY A 29 -9.20 11.72 -24.72
C GLY A 29 -8.57 10.40 -24.25
N SER A 30 -9.14 9.28 -24.69
CA SER A 30 -8.63 7.90 -24.54
C SER A 30 -7.46 7.65 -25.50
N ILE A 31 -6.64 6.63 -25.25
CA ILE A 31 -6.26 5.59 -26.23
C ILE A 31 -5.41 4.49 -25.57
N ASP A 32 -5.77 3.26 -25.94
CA ASP A 32 -5.21 1.95 -25.62
C ASP A 32 -3.84 1.65 -26.23
N THR A 33 -3.20 0.58 -25.74
CA THR A 33 -2.66 -0.60 -26.48
C THR A 33 -1.55 -1.26 -25.62
N SER A 34 -1.73 -2.45 -25.06
CA SER A 34 -1.75 -3.82 -25.63
C SER A 34 -0.37 -4.44 -25.89
N SER A 35 -0.17 -5.62 -25.27
CA SER A 35 0.62 -6.79 -25.71
C SER A 35 2.17 -6.64 -25.78
N THR A 36 3.05 -7.63 -25.52
CA THR A 36 2.97 -9.10 -25.67
C THR A 36 4.15 -9.81 -24.95
N LEU A 37 4.00 -11.12 -24.79
CA LEU A 37 4.87 -12.18 -24.22
C LEU A 37 6.19 -12.48 -24.96
N THR A 38 7.12 -13.15 -24.27
CA THR A 38 7.95 -14.35 -24.65
C THR A 38 9.00 -14.55 -23.54
N ALA A 39 9.23 -15.70 -22.87
CA ALA A 39 9.42 -17.13 -23.20
C ALA A 39 10.89 -17.55 -22.92
N ASN A 40 11.05 -18.41 -21.90
CA ASN A 40 12.00 -19.51 -21.63
C ASN A 40 13.48 -19.45 -22.07
N SER A 41 14.39 -19.85 -21.16
CA SER A 41 15.03 -21.17 -21.24
C SER A 41 15.78 -21.55 -19.95
N GLU A 42 15.73 -22.85 -19.66
CA GLU A 42 16.41 -23.60 -18.61
C GLU A 42 17.91 -23.75 -18.89
N HIS A 43 18.73 -24.01 -17.86
CA HIS A 43 19.56 -25.22 -17.80
C HIS A 43 20.27 -25.37 -16.45
N GLU A 44 20.46 -26.64 -16.13
CA GLU A 44 20.73 -27.30 -14.87
C GLU A 44 22.22 -27.73 -14.74
N ILE A 45 22.55 -28.36 -13.61
CA ILE A 45 23.62 -29.36 -13.37
C ILE A 45 24.80 -28.93 -12.44
N THR A 46 24.74 -29.47 -11.22
CA THR A 46 25.81 -29.82 -10.24
C THR A 46 26.54 -31.12 -10.67
N PRO A 47 27.77 -31.50 -10.22
CA PRO A 47 28.05 -32.01 -8.85
C PRO A 47 29.52 -31.78 -8.34
N ALA A 48 29.78 -31.58 -7.03
CA ALA A 48 30.08 -32.51 -5.91
C ALA A 48 31.58 -32.94 -5.70
N THR A 49 31.91 -33.13 -4.40
CA THR A 49 33.07 -33.84 -3.76
C THR A 49 34.42 -33.09 -3.69
N SER A 50 35.29 -33.15 -2.66
CA SER A 50 35.38 -33.87 -1.37
C SER A 50 36.57 -33.35 -0.51
N ASN A 51 36.42 -33.41 0.82
CA ASN A 51 37.34 -33.74 1.93
C ASN A 51 38.76 -33.17 2.18
N SER A 52 38.98 -32.94 3.50
CA SER A 52 40.20 -33.05 4.34
C SER A 52 41.22 -31.89 4.30
N SER A 53 42.06 -31.62 5.30
CA SER A 53 42.08 -31.64 6.77
C SER A 53 43.44 -31.02 7.19
N ALA A 54 43.48 -30.36 8.34
CA ALA A 54 44.64 -30.11 9.21
C ALA A 54 45.71 -29.03 8.86
N ASN A 55 45.76 -28.03 9.75
CA ASN A 55 46.87 -27.29 10.35
C ASN A 55 48.31 -27.47 9.80
N THR A 56 48.99 -26.35 9.57
CA THR A 56 50.14 -25.86 10.38
C THR A 56 50.69 -24.53 9.83
N SER A 57 50.91 -23.55 10.71
CA SER A 57 51.83 -22.40 10.54
C SER A 57 53.21 -22.80 11.09
N PRO A 58 54.37 -22.13 10.83
CA PRO A 58 54.52 -20.67 10.70
C PRO A 58 55.67 -20.16 9.78
N SER A 59 55.83 -18.83 9.78
CA SER A 59 57.04 -18.00 9.57
C SER A 59 57.02 -17.01 8.39
N ILE A 60 57.39 -15.76 8.72
CA ILE A 60 57.50 -14.55 7.88
C ILE A 60 59.00 -14.26 7.69
N PRO A 61 59.49 -13.89 6.49
CA PRO A 61 60.05 -12.53 6.28
C PRO A 61 59.86 -12.00 4.83
N PRO A 62 60.49 -10.88 4.42
CA PRO A 62 60.04 -9.50 4.49
C PRO A 62 59.58 -8.89 3.13
N GLN A 63 59.09 -7.65 3.17
CA GLN A 63 58.42 -6.90 2.10
C GLN A 63 59.28 -6.56 0.87
N THR A 64 58.68 -6.59 -0.33
CA THR A 64 58.92 -5.63 -1.43
C THR A 64 57.65 -5.41 -2.28
N LYS A 65 57.58 -4.23 -2.91
CA LYS A 65 56.44 -3.55 -3.55
C LYS A 65 55.89 -4.21 -4.83
N ASP A 66 54.71 -3.67 -5.21
CA ASP A 66 53.95 -3.83 -6.47
C ASP A 66 53.08 -5.08 -6.61
N SER A 67 51.88 -5.03 -6.03
CA SER A 67 50.78 -5.92 -6.41
C SER A 67 49.59 -5.12 -6.94
N LYS A 68 49.35 -5.23 -8.25
CA LYS A 68 48.02 -5.04 -8.83
C LYS A 68 47.03 -5.86 -7.97
N MET A 69 45.94 -5.24 -7.52
CA MET A 69 44.98 -5.94 -6.67
C MET A 69 44.43 -7.19 -7.39
N PRO A 70 44.38 -8.35 -6.71
CA PRO A 70 43.91 -9.58 -7.32
C PRO A 70 42.45 -9.45 -7.79
N PHE A 71 42.13 -10.02 -8.95
CA PHE A 71 40.79 -10.01 -9.56
C PHE A 71 39.67 -10.43 -8.58
N ARG A 72 39.97 -11.35 -7.65
CA ARG A 72 39.06 -11.77 -6.56
C ARG A 72 38.67 -10.64 -5.59
N GLN A 73 39.56 -9.69 -5.32
CA GLN A 73 39.29 -8.55 -4.45
C GLN A 73 38.45 -7.46 -5.15
N ARG A 74 38.50 -7.44 -6.50
CA ARG A 74 37.58 -6.65 -7.34
C ARG A 74 36.16 -7.22 -7.36
N MET A 75 36.01 -8.56 -7.37
CA MET A 75 34.70 -9.20 -7.25
C MET A 75 34.11 -9.12 -5.83
N ALA A 76 34.93 -9.13 -4.79
CA ALA A 76 34.47 -8.95 -3.40
C ALA A 76 33.85 -7.56 -3.14
N ARG A 77 34.25 -6.53 -3.91
CA ARG A 77 33.60 -5.20 -3.87
C ARG A 77 32.26 -5.13 -4.61
N HIS A 78 31.95 -6.10 -5.46
CA HIS A 78 30.67 -6.15 -6.17
C HIS A 78 29.61 -7.06 -5.52
N PHE A 79 29.99 -7.88 -4.54
CA PHE A 79 29.07 -8.76 -3.79
C PHE A 79 28.92 -8.40 -2.31
N GLY A 80 29.57 -7.33 -1.85
CA GLY A 80 29.60 -6.90 -0.44
C GLY A 80 28.76 -5.68 -0.09
N ASP A 81 27.98 -5.13 -1.02
CA ASP A 81 27.08 -3.98 -0.78
C ASP A 81 25.73 -4.43 -0.20
N SER A 82 25.74 -5.30 0.82
CA SER A 82 24.63 -5.31 1.77
C SER A 82 24.72 -4.00 2.54
N LEU A 83 24.07 -2.97 2.01
CA LEU A 83 23.78 -1.74 2.74
C LEU A 83 23.25 -2.14 4.13
N ALA A 84 23.80 -1.53 5.19
CA ALA A 84 23.24 -1.72 6.52
C ALA A 84 21.71 -1.50 6.46
N PRO A 85 20.88 -2.32 7.13
CA PRO A 85 19.42 -2.28 6.98
C PRO A 85 18.85 -0.86 7.09
N GLU A 86 19.36 -0.11 8.07
CA GLU A 86 18.98 1.27 8.40
C GLU A 86 19.54 2.34 7.45
N LYS A 87 20.35 1.95 6.46
CA LYS A 87 20.99 2.93 5.57
C LYS A 87 19.91 3.66 4.75
N PRO A 88 19.85 5.00 4.80
CA PRO A 88 18.96 5.78 3.95
C PRO A 88 19.12 5.41 2.46
N TYR A 89 18.01 5.09 1.81
CA TYR A 89 17.96 4.79 0.37
C TYR A 89 17.32 5.93 -0.42
N LEU A 90 16.16 6.44 0.03
CA LEU A 90 15.46 7.58 -0.58
C LEU A 90 14.78 8.41 0.51
N SER A 91 15.08 9.70 0.57
CA SER A 91 14.24 10.67 1.30
C SER A 91 13.35 11.36 0.27
N TYR A 92 12.03 11.22 0.44
CA TYR A 92 11.01 11.84 -0.40
C TYR A 92 9.99 12.54 0.48
N TYR A 93 10.11 13.87 0.56
CA TYR A 93 9.35 14.71 1.49
C TYR A 93 9.45 14.17 2.92
N ASP A 94 8.31 13.82 3.53
CA ASP A 94 8.20 13.41 4.92
C ASP A 94 8.47 11.90 5.13
N VAL A 95 8.79 11.16 4.05
CA VAL A 95 9.06 9.73 4.10
C VAL A 95 10.53 9.44 3.79
N LEU A 96 11.15 8.62 4.64
CA LEU A 96 12.47 8.06 4.43
C LEU A 96 12.35 6.55 4.22
N LEU A 97 12.79 6.08 3.05
CA LEU A 97 12.97 4.66 2.77
C LEU A 97 14.42 4.26 3.08
N THR A 98 14.59 3.18 3.82
CA THR A 98 15.88 2.54 4.11
C THR A 98 16.21 1.44 3.12
N ALA A 99 17.41 0.86 3.21
CA ALA A 99 17.77 -0.31 2.41
C ALA A 99 16.89 -1.53 2.74
N GLU A 100 16.45 -1.68 3.99
CA GLU A 100 15.52 -2.70 4.42
C GLU A 100 14.14 -2.53 3.76
N ASP A 101 13.60 -1.32 3.75
CA ASP A 101 12.33 -1.04 3.08
C ASP A 101 12.35 -1.43 1.59
N ILE A 102 13.48 -1.23 0.90
CA ILE A 102 13.64 -1.63 -0.50
C ILE A 102 13.75 -3.14 -0.65
N LYS A 103 14.40 -3.82 0.30
CA LYS A 103 14.49 -5.28 0.31
C LYS A 103 13.09 -5.88 0.51
N SER A 104 12.32 -5.36 1.45
CA SER A 104 10.95 -5.76 1.74
C SER A 104 10.04 -5.55 0.53
N LEU A 105 10.10 -4.37 -0.11
CA LEU A 105 9.31 -4.09 -1.32
C LEU A 105 9.59 -5.06 -2.48
N LYS A 106 10.80 -5.62 -2.59
CA LYS A 106 11.12 -6.54 -3.69
C LYS A 106 10.41 -7.89 -3.57
N HIS A 107 10.47 -8.52 -2.40
CA HIS A 107 10.08 -9.93 -2.25
C HIS A 107 9.43 -10.28 -0.91
N ASP A 108 9.20 -9.31 -0.03
CA ASP A 108 8.69 -9.55 1.32
C ASP A 108 7.47 -8.69 1.62
N TRP A 109 7.01 -8.76 2.85
CA TRP A 109 5.91 -7.96 3.38
C TRP A 109 6.26 -6.47 3.31
N LEU A 110 5.31 -5.65 2.88
CA LEU A 110 5.54 -4.20 2.88
C LEU A 110 5.60 -3.67 4.32
N THR A 111 6.57 -2.81 4.57
CA THR A 111 6.72 -2.06 5.83
C THR A 111 5.75 -0.87 5.88
N ASP A 112 5.63 -0.26 7.06
CA ASP A 112 4.93 1.01 7.23
C ASP A 112 5.47 2.08 6.26
N ASN A 113 6.79 2.17 6.12
CA ASN A 113 7.45 3.14 5.24
C ASN A 113 7.15 2.90 3.76
N ASN A 114 7.02 1.64 3.33
CA ASN A 114 6.64 1.32 1.95
C ASN A 114 5.24 1.87 1.61
N ILE A 115 4.26 1.66 2.51
CA ILE A 115 2.89 2.14 2.31
C ILE A 115 2.84 3.67 2.45
N ALA A 116 3.51 4.23 3.46
CA ALA A 116 3.62 5.68 3.65
C ALA A 116 4.23 6.38 2.43
N PHE A 117 5.29 5.81 1.84
CA PHE A 117 5.89 6.33 0.61
C PHE A 117 4.88 6.34 -0.55
N TRP A 118 4.10 5.27 -0.70
CA TRP A 118 3.10 5.20 -1.75
C TRP A 118 2.03 6.26 -1.60
N GLU A 119 1.54 6.47 -0.38
CA GLU A 119 0.58 7.53 -0.08
C GLU A 119 1.17 8.92 -0.34
N GLU A 120 2.40 9.18 0.12
CA GLU A 120 3.12 10.44 -0.12
C GLU A 120 3.27 10.70 -1.63
N TYR A 121 3.63 9.67 -2.39
CA TYR A 121 3.73 9.75 -3.84
C TYR A 121 2.38 10.11 -4.49
N LEU A 122 1.28 9.45 -4.10
CA LEU A 122 -0.05 9.78 -4.62
C LEU A 122 -0.48 11.21 -4.23
N GLU A 123 -0.16 11.63 -3.01
CA GLU A 123 -0.47 12.97 -2.51
C GLU A 123 0.30 14.07 -3.24
N ARG A 124 1.56 13.83 -3.61
CA ARG A 124 2.41 14.81 -4.29
C ARG A 124 2.26 14.81 -5.81
N GLU A 125 2.03 13.65 -6.41
CA GLU A 125 2.07 13.51 -7.88
C GLU A 125 0.69 13.40 -8.52
N THR A 126 -0.33 12.97 -7.75
CA THR A 126 -1.69 12.75 -8.26
C THR A 126 -2.67 13.81 -7.78
N LEU A 127 -2.79 14.04 -6.46
CA LEU A 127 -3.79 14.95 -5.89
C LEU A 127 -3.68 16.42 -6.34
N PRO A 128 -2.50 17.00 -6.65
CA PRO A 128 -2.43 18.39 -7.08
C PRO A 128 -3.14 18.66 -8.42
N ARG A 129 -3.35 17.61 -9.23
CA ARG A 129 -4.13 17.68 -10.47
C ARG A 129 -5.63 17.84 -10.21
N TYR A 130 -6.07 17.65 -8.97
CA TYR A 130 -7.46 17.69 -8.53
C TYR A 130 -7.62 18.59 -7.28
N PRO A 131 -7.41 19.92 -7.39
CA PRO A 131 -7.38 20.82 -6.23
C PRO A 131 -8.70 20.91 -5.46
N GLN A 132 -9.81 20.46 -6.05
CA GLN A 132 -11.12 20.39 -5.38
C GLN A 132 -11.30 19.10 -4.57
N ALA A 133 -10.44 18.11 -4.76
CA ALA A 133 -10.47 16.87 -4.01
C ALA A 133 -10.11 17.16 -2.54
N ARG A 134 -10.97 16.70 -1.64
CA ARG A 134 -10.78 16.80 -0.20
C ARG A 134 -10.58 15.40 0.35
N ILE A 135 -9.39 14.85 0.10
CA ILE A 135 -9.05 13.46 0.41
C ILE A 135 -7.84 13.48 1.33
N VAL A 136 -7.87 12.63 2.35
CA VAL A 136 -6.71 12.36 3.22
C VAL A 136 -6.26 10.92 3.02
N LEU A 137 -4.97 10.73 2.83
CA LEU A 137 -4.30 9.43 2.90
C LEU A 137 -3.60 9.38 4.26
N LEU A 138 -4.20 8.67 5.22
CA LEU A 138 -3.73 8.68 6.60
C LEU A 138 -2.61 7.66 6.76
N ARG A 139 -1.41 8.14 7.12
CA ARG A 139 -0.20 7.32 7.24
C ARG A 139 -0.42 6.09 8.14
N PRO A 140 0.23 4.94 7.86
CA PRO A 140 0.11 3.73 8.68
C PRO A 140 0.31 3.97 10.18
N SER A 141 1.34 4.73 10.55
CA SER A 141 1.64 5.10 11.94
C SER A 141 0.52 5.90 12.62
N MET A 142 -0.14 6.79 11.89
CA MET A 142 -1.27 7.57 12.40
C MET A 142 -2.53 6.71 12.55
N THR A 143 -2.74 5.75 11.64
CA THR A 143 -3.82 4.77 11.77
C THR A 143 -3.59 3.86 12.97
N PHE A 144 -2.36 3.39 13.16
CA PHE A 144 -1.98 2.61 14.34
C PHE A 144 -2.20 3.40 15.63
N LEU A 145 -1.76 4.67 15.69
CA LEU A 145 -1.99 5.56 16.83
C LEU A 145 -3.49 5.69 17.13
N LEU A 146 -4.33 5.95 16.11
CA LEU A 146 -5.78 6.04 16.26
C LEU A 146 -6.39 4.78 16.88
N MET A 147 -5.91 3.60 16.46
CA MET A 147 -6.44 2.32 16.92
C MET A 147 -5.98 1.96 18.34
N LYS A 148 -4.74 2.28 18.70
CA LYS A 148 -4.12 1.83 19.96
C LYS A 148 -4.21 2.81 21.09
N GLU A 149 -4.25 4.11 20.82
CA GLU A 149 -4.32 5.14 21.86
C GLU A 149 -5.70 5.11 22.56
N PRO A 150 -5.73 4.93 23.90
CA PRO A 150 -6.97 4.98 24.66
C PRO A 150 -7.58 6.39 24.72
N ASP A 151 -6.78 7.44 24.89
CA ASP A 151 -7.29 8.82 24.98
C ASP A 151 -7.45 9.46 23.61
N LEU A 152 -8.68 9.46 23.09
CA LEU A 152 -8.97 10.06 21.77
C LEU A 152 -8.73 11.57 21.71
N ARG A 153 -8.60 12.28 22.84
CA ARG A 153 -8.29 13.71 22.83
C ARG A 153 -6.84 13.96 22.42
N SER A 154 -5.89 13.14 22.87
CA SER A 154 -4.48 13.24 22.48
C SER A 154 -4.29 12.83 21.01
N VAL A 155 -5.03 11.82 20.55
CA VAL A 155 -5.06 11.43 19.14
C VAL A 155 -5.51 12.57 18.24
N ARG A 156 -6.56 13.32 18.64
CA ARG A 156 -7.11 14.40 17.81
C ARG A 156 -6.11 15.50 17.50
N SER A 157 -5.18 15.80 18.41
CA SER A 157 -4.09 16.76 18.14
C SER A 157 -3.01 16.22 17.21
N ALA A 158 -2.85 14.91 17.10
CA ALA A 158 -1.87 14.26 16.23
C ALA A 158 -2.43 13.95 14.84
N LEU A 159 -3.76 13.89 14.68
CA LEU A 159 -4.42 13.63 13.40
C LEU A 159 -4.64 14.92 12.58
N PRO A 160 -4.79 14.81 11.24
CA PRO A 160 -5.13 15.95 10.40
C PRO A 160 -6.52 16.50 10.72
N ASP A 161 -6.78 17.76 10.37
CA ASP A 161 -8.13 18.31 10.44
C ASP A 161 -9.04 17.69 9.37
N PHE A 162 -10.04 16.91 9.81
CA PHE A 162 -11.02 16.27 8.94
C PHE A 162 -12.24 17.15 8.61
N SER A 163 -12.34 18.38 9.12
CA SER A 163 -13.54 19.23 9.02
C SER A 163 -14.07 19.43 7.60
N LYS A 164 -13.17 19.50 6.61
CA LYS A 164 -13.50 19.68 5.18
C LYS A 164 -13.24 18.43 4.34
N VAL A 165 -12.79 17.35 4.95
CA VAL A 165 -12.39 16.11 4.26
C VAL A 165 -13.63 15.32 3.87
N THR A 166 -13.65 14.82 2.64
CA THR A 166 -14.75 14.03 2.07
C THR A 166 -14.47 12.54 2.12
N HIS A 167 -13.19 12.15 1.94
CA HIS A 167 -12.76 10.77 1.94
C HIS A 167 -11.45 10.61 2.70
N ILE A 168 -11.33 9.52 3.45
CA ILE A 168 -10.13 9.19 4.22
C ILE A 168 -9.75 7.75 3.89
N PHE A 169 -8.51 7.54 3.46
CA PHE A 169 -7.92 6.20 3.31
C PHE A 169 -7.09 5.91 4.56
N LEU A 170 -7.24 4.70 5.12
CA LEU A 170 -6.50 4.23 6.27
C LEU A 170 -5.96 2.82 5.98
N PRO A 171 -4.64 2.62 5.93
CA PRO A 171 -4.03 1.29 5.97
C PRO A 171 -4.26 0.66 7.34
N ILE A 172 -4.85 -0.53 7.38
CA ILE A 172 -5.17 -1.26 8.61
C ILE A 172 -4.17 -2.40 8.78
N ASN A 173 -3.62 -2.52 9.99
CA ASN A 173 -2.73 -3.60 10.40
C ASN A 173 -3.27 -4.25 11.69
N ASP A 174 -3.10 -5.56 11.81
CA ASP A 174 -3.53 -6.37 12.96
C ASP A 174 -2.54 -6.44 14.12
N ASN A 175 -1.44 -5.68 14.06
CA ASN A 175 -0.47 -5.61 15.13
C ASN A 175 -1.17 -5.30 16.47
N ARG A 176 -1.02 -6.19 17.44
CA ARG A 176 -1.62 -6.07 18.77
C ARG A 176 -0.68 -5.43 19.79
N ASN A 177 0.61 -5.40 19.51
CA ASN A 177 1.63 -4.99 20.46
C ASN A 177 2.29 -3.68 20.04
N VAL A 178 2.00 -2.61 20.79
CA VAL A 178 2.59 -1.27 20.58
C VAL A 178 4.11 -1.23 20.79
N GLY A 179 4.68 -2.19 21.52
CA GLY A 179 6.13 -2.27 21.78
C GLY A 179 6.92 -3.04 20.74
N VAL A 180 6.26 -3.63 19.72
CA VAL A 180 6.93 -4.36 18.65
C VAL A 180 6.84 -3.54 17.36
N ALA A 181 7.98 -2.99 16.95
CA ALA A 181 8.14 -2.36 15.65
C ALA A 181 7.91 -3.37 14.53
N GLU A 182 7.31 -2.94 13.42
CA GLU A 182 6.95 -3.80 12.27
C GLU A 182 6.18 -5.07 12.69
N GLY A 183 5.40 -4.99 13.77
CA GLY A 183 4.53 -6.07 14.21
C GLY A 183 3.28 -6.21 13.33
N GLY A 184 2.48 -7.24 13.60
CA GLY A 184 1.32 -7.57 12.79
C GLY A 184 1.60 -8.65 11.75
N SER A 185 0.54 -9.29 11.28
CA SER A 185 0.56 -10.38 10.33
C SER A 185 -0.18 -10.06 9.01
N HIS A 186 -0.89 -8.93 8.92
CA HIS A 186 -1.69 -8.65 7.74
C HIS A 186 -2.05 -7.18 7.53
N TRP A 187 -2.04 -6.75 6.27
CA TRP A 187 -2.47 -5.43 5.83
C TRP A 187 -3.83 -5.49 5.12
N SER A 188 -4.71 -4.55 5.44
CA SER A 188 -5.95 -4.32 4.70
C SER A 188 -6.22 -2.81 4.55
N LEU A 189 -7.24 -2.42 3.78
CA LEU A 189 -7.53 -1.01 3.49
C LEU A 189 -8.93 -0.63 3.95
N LEU A 190 -9.04 0.49 4.65
CA LEU A 190 -10.30 1.14 4.98
C LEU A 190 -10.45 2.45 4.20
N LEU A 191 -11.55 2.59 3.45
CA LEU A 191 -11.94 3.84 2.80
C LEU A 191 -13.22 4.38 3.45
N VAL A 192 -13.13 5.59 4.01
CA VAL A 192 -14.24 6.24 4.70
C VAL A 192 -14.76 7.39 3.85
N SER A 193 -16.06 7.37 3.49
CA SER A 193 -16.79 8.54 3.00
C SER A 193 -17.40 9.27 4.19
N THR A 194 -16.86 10.44 4.52
CA THR A 194 -17.40 11.31 5.58
C THR A 194 -18.71 11.98 5.16
N LEU A 195 -18.93 12.09 3.84
CA LEU A 195 -20.16 12.62 3.26
C LEU A 195 -21.32 11.67 3.50
N ASP A 196 -21.11 10.38 3.20
CA ASP A 196 -22.14 9.35 3.31
C ASP A 196 -22.20 8.69 4.69
N GLY A 197 -21.17 8.89 5.53
CA GLY A 197 -21.06 8.26 6.84
C GLY A 197 -20.85 6.76 6.73
N VAL A 198 -20.02 6.31 5.79
CA VAL A 198 -19.79 4.89 5.51
C VAL A 198 -18.29 4.59 5.45
N ALA A 199 -17.89 3.48 6.04
CA ALA A 199 -16.53 2.94 5.97
C ALA A 199 -16.54 1.61 5.21
N PHE A 200 -15.80 1.53 4.12
CA PHE A 200 -15.67 0.37 3.25
C PHE A 200 -14.32 -0.31 3.54
N HIS A 201 -14.36 -1.57 3.95
CA HIS A 201 -13.19 -2.38 4.22
C HIS A 201 -12.89 -3.31 3.06
N TYR A 202 -11.64 -3.29 2.60
CA TYR A 202 -11.12 -4.11 1.53
C TYR A 202 -9.99 -4.97 2.09
N ASP A 203 -10.14 -6.28 1.98
CA ASP A 203 -9.22 -7.24 2.57
C ASP A 203 -8.93 -8.35 1.56
N SER A 204 -7.65 -8.53 1.24
CA SER A 204 -7.18 -9.55 0.30
C SER A 204 -7.06 -10.95 0.91
N LEU A 205 -7.33 -11.11 2.21
CA LEU A 205 -7.23 -12.38 2.94
C LEU A 205 -8.54 -12.69 3.70
N GLY A 206 -9.64 -12.86 2.97
CA GLY A 206 -10.89 -13.39 3.50
C GLY A 206 -11.50 -12.59 4.65
N GLY A 207 -11.20 -11.29 4.77
CA GLY A 207 -11.67 -10.47 5.89
C GLY A 207 -10.92 -10.73 7.21
N ALA A 208 -9.68 -11.23 7.18
CA ALA A 208 -8.84 -11.43 8.35
C ALA A 208 -8.78 -10.21 9.29
N ASN A 209 -8.75 -9.00 8.74
CA ASN A 209 -8.70 -7.74 9.50
C ASN A 209 -10.09 -7.14 9.79
N TYR A 210 -11.16 -7.93 9.76
CA TYR A 210 -12.53 -7.43 9.99
C TYR A 210 -12.64 -6.68 11.35
N ALA A 211 -12.13 -7.28 12.43
CA ALA A 211 -12.27 -6.72 13.77
C ALA A 211 -11.48 -5.41 13.93
N GLU A 212 -10.28 -5.39 13.35
CA GLU A 212 -9.32 -4.29 13.31
C GLU A 212 -9.91 -3.12 12.52
N ALA A 213 -10.44 -3.37 11.32
CA ALA A 213 -11.06 -2.36 10.49
C ALA A 213 -12.37 -1.81 11.10
N ASN A 214 -13.16 -2.66 11.75
CA ASN A 214 -14.36 -2.23 12.48
C ASN A 214 -13.98 -1.40 13.72
N LEU A 215 -12.90 -1.75 14.43
CA LEU A 215 -12.36 -0.93 15.52
C LEU A 215 -11.90 0.45 15.01
N ALA A 216 -11.12 0.49 13.93
CA ALA A 216 -10.68 1.74 13.31
C ALA A 216 -11.87 2.62 12.90
N THR A 217 -12.91 2.01 12.33
CA THR A 217 -14.17 2.69 11.98
C THR A 217 -14.83 3.33 13.20
N ARG A 218 -14.95 2.61 14.31
CA ARG A 218 -15.55 3.16 15.54
C ARG A 218 -14.72 4.29 16.13
N LYS A 219 -13.39 4.12 16.22
CA LYS A 219 -12.46 5.14 16.72
C LYS A 219 -12.52 6.41 15.87
N LEU A 220 -12.50 6.27 14.54
CA LEU A 220 -12.62 7.39 13.62
C LEU A 220 -14.00 8.07 13.71
N ALA A 221 -15.09 7.31 13.84
CA ALA A 221 -16.43 7.87 14.03
C ALA A 221 -16.49 8.80 15.24
N THR A 222 -15.83 8.44 16.36
CA THR A 222 -15.70 9.30 17.53
C THR A 222 -14.89 10.57 17.24
N VAL A 223 -13.75 10.45 16.54
CA VAL A 223 -12.92 11.61 16.15
C VAL A 223 -13.69 12.57 15.24
N LEU A 224 -14.45 12.03 14.29
CA LEU A 224 -15.30 12.80 13.37
C LEU A 224 -16.57 13.34 14.04
N GLN A 225 -16.89 12.89 15.27
CA GLN A 225 -18.13 13.18 15.99
C GLN A 225 -19.39 12.85 15.18
N ARG A 226 -19.34 11.79 14.36
CA ARG A 226 -20.42 11.36 13.47
C ARG A 226 -20.44 9.84 13.35
N PRO A 227 -21.63 9.21 13.29
CA PRO A 227 -21.71 7.77 13.11
C PRO A 227 -21.17 7.36 11.75
N LEU A 228 -20.43 6.25 11.72
CA LEU A 228 -19.98 5.59 10.50
C LEU A 228 -20.56 4.18 10.43
N ARG A 229 -21.21 3.85 9.31
CA ARG A 229 -21.64 2.48 9.03
C ARG A 229 -20.48 1.70 8.43
N PHE A 230 -20.08 0.62 9.09
CA PHE A 230 -19.06 -0.29 8.59
C PHE A 230 -19.64 -1.24 7.52
N ILE A 231 -18.94 -1.41 6.41
CA ILE A 231 -19.24 -2.37 5.37
C ILE A 231 -17.96 -3.12 5.03
N ASN A 232 -17.96 -4.43 5.28
CA ASN A 232 -16.92 -5.32 4.80
C ASN A 232 -17.24 -5.72 3.35
N LEU A 233 -16.34 -5.46 2.41
CA LEU A 233 -16.56 -5.84 1.01
C LEU A 233 -16.12 -7.29 0.78
N GLU A 234 -17.10 -8.15 0.53
CA GLU A 234 -16.88 -9.58 0.24
C GLU A 234 -16.30 -9.81 -1.16
N ASP A 235 -16.45 -8.86 -2.07
CA ASP A 235 -16.00 -8.95 -3.46
C ASP A 235 -14.64 -8.28 -3.71
N CYS A 236 -13.82 -8.18 -2.66
CA CYS A 236 -12.44 -7.70 -2.77
C CYS A 236 -11.56 -8.73 -3.50
N PRO A 237 -10.67 -8.32 -4.43
CA PRO A 237 -9.66 -9.21 -5.00
C PRO A 237 -8.83 -9.87 -3.90
N GLN A 238 -8.72 -11.20 -3.98
CA GLN A 238 -8.00 -12.02 -3.00
C GLN A 238 -6.56 -12.27 -3.45
N GLN A 239 -5.63 -12.28 -2.50
CA GLN A 239 -4.24 -12.66 -2.78
C GLN A 239 -4.10 -14.18 -2.77
N GLU A 240 -3.19 -14.69 -3.61
CA GLU A 240 -2.86 -16.13 -3.62
C GLU A 240 -1.65 -16.46 -2.74
N ASN A 241 -0.75 -15.49 -2.54
CA ASN A 241 0.46 -15.65 -1.71
C ASN A 241 0.28 -15.04 -0.31
N GLY A 242 1.24 -15.26 0.58
CA GLY A 242 1.16 -14.81 1.98
C GLY A 242 1.70 -13.41 2.28
N SER A 243 2.30 -12.69 1.33
CA SER A 243 3.08 -11.47 1.62
C SER A 243 2.67 -10.22 0.83
N ASP A 244 1.79 -10.35 -0.16
CA ASP A 244 1.38 -9.23 -1.02
C ASP A 244 0.25 -8.36 -0.47
N CYS A 245 -0.27 -8.64 0.72
CA CYS A 245 -1.38 -7.87 1.32
C CYS A 245 -1.14 -6.35 1.31
N GLY A 246 0.08 -5.89 1.65
CA GLY A 246 0.45 -4.47 1.57
C GLY A 246 0.47 -3.93 0.13
N VAL A 247 0.85 -4.74 -0.85
CA VAL A 247 0.80 -4.37 -2.27
C VAL A 247 -0.66 -4.22 -2.73
N PHE A 248 -1.54 -5.13 -2.29
CA PHE A 248 -2.98 -5.02 -2.54
C PHE A 248 -3.54 -3.71 -1.95
N VAL A 249 -3.19 -3.37 -0.71
CA VAL A 249 -3.55 -2.07 -0.10
C VAL A 249 -3.14 -0.90 -1.00
N CYS A 250 -1.89 -0.83 -1.44
CA CYS A 250 -1.39 0.23 -2.30
C CYS A 250 -2.12 0.31 -3.66
N LEU A 251 -2.32 -0.83 -4.32
CA LEU A 251 -2.96 -0.89 -5.63
C LEU A 251 -4.46 -0.57 -5.56
N LEU A 252 -5.17 -1.09 -4.56
CA LEU A 252 -6.58 -0.78 -4.31
C LEU A 252 -6.75 0.69 -3.96
N MET A 253 -5.89 1.25 -3.11
CA MET A 253 -5.90 2.67 -2.75
C MET A 253 -5.78 3.55 -4.00
N ARG A 254 -4.78 3.30 -4.86
CA ARG A 254 -4.63 4.05 -6.10
C ARG A 254 -5.84 3.87 -7.03
N HIS A 255 -6.36 2.66 -7.16
CA HIS A 255 -7.51 2.39 -8.03
C HIS A 255 -8.75 3.16 -7.55
N LEU A 256 -9.09 3.03 -6.27
CA LEU A 256 -10.22 3.72 -5.65
C LEU A 256 -10.02 5.24 -5.74
N LEU A 257 -8.82 5.74 -5.46
CA LEU A 257 -8.53 7.16 -5.57
C LEU A 257 -8.73 7.66 -7.01
N VAL A 258 -7.97 7.13 -7.96
CA VAL A 258 -7.90 7.67 -9.32
C VAL A 258 -9.14 7.29 -10.13
N LYS A 259 -9.47 6.00 -10.21
CA LYS A 259 -10.50 5.49 -11.12
C LYS A 259 -11.91 5.60 -10.55
N ARG A 260 -12.07 5.70 -9.23
CA ARG A 260 -13.39 5.80 -8.58
C ARG A 260 -13.67 7.21 -8.09
N LEU A 261 -12.83 7.78 -7.24
CA LEU A 261 -13.14 9.06 -6.58
C LEU A 261 -12.83 10.27 -7.46
N LEU A 262 -11.67 10.31 -8.12
CA LEU A 262 -11.21 11.46 -8.89
C LEU A 262 -11.77 11.50 -10.32
N CYS A 263 -12.01 10.34 -10.94
CA CYS A 263 -12.64 10.27 -12.27
C CYS A 263 -14.17 10.43 -12.24
N ALA A 264 -14.81 10.28 -11.09
CA ALA A 264 -16.26 10.41 -11.01
C ALA A 264 -16.69 11.86 -11.15
N ASN A 265 -17.66 12.09 -12.02
CA ASN A 265 -18.36 13.37 -12.04
C ASN A 265 -19.06 13.57 -10.69
N ALA A 266 -19.11 14.80 -10.19
CA ALA A 266 -19.68 15.15 -8.87
C ALA A 266 -21.16 14.73 -8.64
N ARG A 267 -21.84 14.18 -9.65
CA ARG A 267 -23.23 13.72 -9.62
C ARG A 267 -23.40 12.22 -9.78
N GLU A 268 -22.32 11.52 -10.13
CA GLU A 268 -22.38 10.10 -10.43
C GLU A 268 -22.19 9.29 -9.17
N LYS A 269 -22.90 8.16 -9.13
CA LYS A 269 -22.81 7.20 -8.04
C LYS A 269 -21.63 6.33 -8.37
N VAL A 270 -20.67 6.29 -7.46
CA VAL A 270 -19.49 5.49 -7.65
C VAL A 270 -19.70 4.18 -6.92
N SER A 271 -19.64 3.07 -7.66
CA SER A 271 -19.58 1.76 -7.05
C SER A 271 -18.25 1.59 -6.34
N MET A 272 -18.30 1.22 -5.07
CA MET A 272 -17.13 0.89 -4.25
C MET A 272 -16.76 -0.59 -4.35
N SER A 273 -17.57 -1.41 -5.03
CA SER A 273 -17.28 -2.81 -5.31
C SER A 273 -16.01 -2.97 -6.15
N MET A 274 -15.24 -3.99 -5.79
CA MET A 274 -14.04 -4.43 -6.52
C MET A 274 -14.22 -5.82 -7.16
N GLY A 275 -15.46 -6.33 -7.19
CA GLY A 275 -15.81 -7.58 -7.84
C GLY A 275 -15.38 -7.61 -9.31
N GLY A 276 -14.75 -8.71 -9.71
CA GLY A 276 -14.23 -8.90 -11.06
C GLY A 276 -13.00 -8.04 -11.41
N LYS A 277 -12.39 -7.34 -10.45
CA LYS A 277 -11.09 -6.70 -10.63
C LYS A 277 -9.98 -7.69 -10.34
N MET A 278 -8.95 -7.67 -11.18
CA MET A 278 -7.72 -8.41 -10.95
C MET A 278 -6.63 -7.45 -10.46
N VAL A 279 -5.79 -7.94 -9.57
CA VAL A 279 -4.66 -7.20 -9.01
C VAL A 279 -3.37 -7.92 -9.41
N ASP A 280 -2.52 -7.23 -10.17
CA ASP A 280 -1.16 -7.70 -10.49
C ASP A 280 -0.19 -7.15 -9.45
N SER A 281 -0.01 -7.90 -8.35
CA SER A 281 0.88 -7.51 -7.26
C SER A 281 2.35 -7.48 -7.70
N TYR A 282 2.77 -8.40 -8.54
CA TYR A 282 4.14 -8.44 -9.07
C TYR A 282 4.46 -7.23 -9.94
N GLY A 283 3.55 -6.86 -10.84
CA GLY A 283 3.62 -5.62 -11.60
C GLY A 283 3.61 -4.39 -10.68
N GLY A 284 2.78 -4.40 -9.63
CA GLY A 284 2.73 -3.35 -8.61
C GLY A 284 4.08 -3.13 -7.92
N ARG A 285 4.73 -4.19 -7.44
CA ARG A 285 6.08 -4.10 -6.83
C ARG A 285 7.10 -3.53 -7.80
N LYS A 286 7.11 -4.01 -9.04
CA LYS A 286 8.01 -3.49 -10.10
C LYS A 286 7.79 -2.01 -10.38
N GLU A 287 6.54 -1.58 -10.41
CA GLU A 287 6.17 -0.18 -10.62
C GLU A 287 6.66 0.71 -9.48
N MET A 288 6.38 0.33 -8.22
CA MET A 288 6.82 1.09 -7.05
C MET A 288 8.35 1.22 -7.01
N LEU A 289 9.08 0.12 -7.26
CA LEU A 289 10.54 0.14 -7.34
C LEU A 289 11.07 1.06 -8.45
N ARG A 290 10.44 1.03 -9.63
CA ARG A 290 10.82 1.92 -10.73
C ARG A 290 10.61 3.38 -10.39
N ILE A 291 9.51 3.72 -9.72
CA ILE A 291 9.21 5.09 -9.27
C ILE A 291 10.28 5.55 -8.27
N ILE A 292 10.58 4.74 -7.25
CA ILE A 292 11.61 5.03 -6.24
C ILE A 292 12.96 5.30 -6.91
N GLU A 293 13.36 4.43 -7.84
CA GLU A 293 14.65 4.55 -8.53
C GLU A 293 14.73 5.81 -9.40
N ASN A 294 13.64 6.16 -10.07
CA ASN A 294 13.59 7.39 -10.86
C ASN A 294 13.68 8.64 -9.98
N LEU A 295 12.97 8.68 -8.86
CA LEU A 295 13.01 9.79 -7.90
C LEU A 295 14.41 9.92 -7.27
N ARG A 296 15.04 8.80 -6.94
CA ARG A 296 16.40 8.79 -6.40
C ARG A 296 17.41 9.39 -7.38
N LYS A 297 17.39 8.92 -8.64
CA LYS A 297 18.26 9.45 -9.71
C LYS A 297 18.04 10.94 -9.95
N GLU A 298 16.79 11.39 -9.94
CA GLU A 298 16.45 12.80 -10.07
C GLU A 298 17.00 13.63 -8.90
N GLY A 299 16.86 13.14 -7.67
CA GLY A 299 17.44 13.77 -6.49
C GLY A 299 18.97 13.84 -6.51
N GLU A 300 19.64 12.81 -7.05
CA GLU A 300 21.10 12.80 -7.24
C GLU A 300 21.53 13.85 -8.28
N ARG A 301 20.84 13.97 -9.42
CA ARG A 301 21.11 14.99 -10.44
C ARG A 301 20.94 16.43 -9.95
N ARG A 302 19.98 16.68 -9.05
CA ARG A 302 19.76 18.03 -8.51
C ARG A 302 20.83 18.45 -7.50
N ARG A 303 21.60 17.50 -6.97
CA ARG A 303 22.68 17.73 -5.98
C ARG A 303 24.07 17.79 -6.61
N SER A 304 24.23 17.30 -7.84
CA SER A 304 25.46 17.39 -8.64
C SER A 304 25.55 18.70 -9.39
#